data_AF-A0A1V1P102-F1
#
_entry.id   AF-A0A1V1P102-F1
#
_cell.length_a   1.000
_cell.length_b   1.000
_cell.length_c   1.000
_cell.angle_alpha   90.00
_cell.angle_beta   90.00
_cell.angle_gamma   90.00
#
_symmetry.space_group_name_H-M   'P 1'
#
loop_
_entity.id
_entity.type
_entity.pdbx_description
1 polymer ?
#
loop_
_entity_poly.entity_id
_entity_poly.type
_entity_poly.pdbx_seq_one_letter_code
_entity_poly.pdbx_strand_id
1 'polypeptide(L)'
;MCLDQVNAAGGIFGKPVHLKLYDDRGDPKEARQIASSIVENQDIRLVLGHFFSSTSLAASQIYKKYGLPAITASATDPMVTQSNP
;
A
#
# COMPACT_ATOMS: atom_id res chain seq x y z
N MET A 1 0.83 -0.93 19.34
CA MET A 1 0.36 -1.44 18.03
C MET A 1 0.95 -2.84 17.80
N CYS A 2 0.35 -3.68 16.94
CA CYS A 2 0.94 -4.98 16.57
C CYS A 2 2.39 -4.82 16.04
N LEU A 3 2.66 -3.74 15.31
CA LEU A 3 4.00 -3.35 14.85
C LEU A 3 5.03 -3.26 15.98
N ASP A 4 4.66 -2.64 17.11
CA ASP A 4 5.59 -2.46 18.25
C ASP A 4 5.96 -3.81 18.85
N GLN A 5 5.01 -4.75 18.91
CA GLN A 5 5.25 -6.11 19.37
C GLN A 5 6.18 -6.87 18.42
N VAL A 6 5.96 -6.74 17.10
CA VAL A 6 6.84 -7.34 16.08
C VAL A 6 8.27 -6.79 16.20
N ASN A 7 8.41 -5.47 16.33
CA ASN A 7 9.72 -4.83 16.46
C ASN A 7 10.41 -5.18 17.79
N ALA A 8 9.67 -5.24 18.90
CA ALA A 8 10.19 -5.69 20.20
C ALA A 8 10.63 -7.16 20.18
N ALA A 9 10.01 -8.00 19.34
CA ALA A 9 10.42 -9.39 19.10
C ALA A 9 11.62 -9.53 18.14
N GLY A 10 12.29 -8.43 17.76
CA GLY A 10 13.45 -8.43 16.88
C GLY A 10 13.15 -8.10 15.41
N GLY A 11 11.90 -7.73 15.08
CA GLY A 11 11.50 -7.33 13.73
C GLY A 11 11.38 -8.51 12.76
N ILE A 12 11.32 -8.19 11.46
CA ILE A 12 11.23 -9.19 10.39
C ILE A 12 12.64 -9.46 9.86
N PHE A 13 13.11 -10.71 9.99
CA PHE A 13 14.49 -11.10 9.66
C PHE A 13 15.56 -10.21 10.33
N GLY A 14 15.33 -9.83 11.60
CA GLY A 14 16.25 -8.97 12.35
C GLY A 14 16.19 -7.48 11.98
N LYS A 15 15.23 -7.06 11.14
CA LYS A 15 15.08 -5.68 10.68
C LYS A 15 13.79 -5.07 11.25
N PRO A 16 13.85 -3.86 11.85
CA PRO A 16 12.65 -3.17 12.30
C PRO A 16 11.77 -2.79 11.10
N VAL A 17 10.46 -2.84 11.32
CA VAL A 17 9.45 -2.40 10.36
C VAL A 17 8.97 -1.01 10.75
N HIS A 18 8.89 -0.11 9.77
CA HIS A 18 8.40 1.25 9.94
C HIS A 18 7.14 1.45 9.10
N LEU A 19 6.14 2.13 9.66
CA LEU A 19 4.95 2.54 8.93
C LEU A 19 5.09 4.00 8.53
N LYS A 20 4.83 4.28 7.25
CA LYS A 20 4.60 5.63 6.74
C LYS A 20 3.13 5.74 6.38
N LEU A 21 2.43 6.65 7.05
CA LEU A 21 0.99 6.80 6.93
C LEU A 21 0.63 7.82 5.86
N TYR A 22 -0.43 7.51 5.11
CA TYR A 22 -1.01 8.35 4.08
C TYR A 22 -2.54 8.29 4.20
N ASP A 23 -3.23 9.35 3.82
CA ASP A 23 -4.68 9.45 3.84
C ASP A 23 -5.17 9.91 2.47
N ASP A 24 -5.86 9.03 1.75
CA ASP A 24 -6.45 9.33 0.44
C ASP A 24 -7.89 9.86 0.53
N ARG A 25 -8.43 9.98 1.74
CA ARG A 25 -9.79 10.45 2.04
C ARG A 25 -10.90 9.71 1.30
N GLY A 26 -10.63 8.50 0.82
CA GLY A 26 -11.53 7.75 -0.05
C GLY A 26 -11.71 8.33 -1.46
N ASP A 27 -10.88 9.30 -1.85
CA ASP A 27 -10.94 9.94 -3.16
C ASP A 27 -9.97 9.29 -4.17
N PRO A 28 -10.45 8.79 -5.33
CA PRO A 28 -9.59 8.15 -6.33
C PRO A 28 -8.51 9.06 -6.95
N LYS A 29 -8.71 10.38 -6.97
CA LYS A 29 -7.72 11.32 -7.49
C LYS A 29 -6.61 11.56 -6.47
N GLU A 30 -6.95 11.71 -5.19
CA GLU A 30 -5.99 11.81 -4.08
C GLU A 30 -5.19 10.51 -3.94
N ALA A 31 -5.85 9.35 -4.05
CA ALA A 31 -5.19 8.03 -4.06
C ALA A 31 -4.11 7.92 -5.14
N ARG A 32 -4.37 8.41 -6.36
CA ARG A 32 -3.37 8.46 -7.44
C ARG A 32 -2.19 9.38 -7.11
N GLN A 33 -2.45 10.55 -6.54
CA GLN A 33 -1.39 11.49 -6.18
C GLN A 33 -0.48 10.90 -5.10
N ILE A 34 -1.07 10.31 -4.06
CA ILE A 34 -0.35 9.60 -3.00
C ILE A 34 0.43 8.42 -3.55
N ALA A 35 -0.15 7.62 -4.44
CA ALA A 35 0.53 6.50 -5.06
C ALA A 35 1.77 6.95 -5.83
N SER A 36 1.71 8.06 -6.57
CA SER A 36 2.87 8.68 -7.23
C SER A 36 3.96 9.06 -6.22
N SER A 37 3.61 9.73 -5.12
CA SER A 37 4.57 10.09 -4.07
C SER A 37 5.15 8.88 -3.34
N ILE A 38 4.39 7.79 -3.22
CA ILE A 38 4.84 6.53 -2.62
C ILE A 38 5.90 5.86 -3.50
N VAL A 39 5.66 5.73 -4.82
CA VAL A 39 6.60 5.05 -5.72
C VAL A 39 7.89 5.84 -5.94
N GLU A 40 7.88 7.16 -5.70
CA GLU A 40 9.09 7.99 -5.70
C GLU A 40 9.98 7.71 -4.47
N ASN A 41 9.41 7.20 -3.36
CA ASN A 41 10.16 6.88 -2.15
C ASN A 41 10.70 5.45 -2.17
N GLN A 42 12.02 5.33 -2.37
CA GLN A 42 12.72 4.04 -2.48
C GLN A 42 12.82 3.23 -1.16
N ASP A 43 12.47 3.83 -0.02
CA ASP A 43 12.44 3.14 1.27
C ASP A 43 11.14 2.34 1.46
N ILE A 44 10.09 2.64 0.69
CA ILE A 44 8.82 1.92 0.74
C ILE A 44 8.93 0.65 -0.10
N ARG A 45 8.75 -0.51 0.54
CA ARG A 45 8.86 -1.83 -0.10
C ARG A 45 7.52 -2.52 -0.35
N LEU A 46 6.46 -2.03 0.31
CA LEU A 46 5.13 -2.61 0.27
C LEU A 46 4.11 -1.54 0.63
N VAL A 47 2.95 -1.57 -0.01
CA VAL A 47 1.78 -0.77 0.39
C VAL A 47 0.76 -1.67 1.08
N LEU A 48 0.31 -1.26 2.27
CA LEU A 48 -0.85 -1.81 2.95
C LEU A 48 -2.02 -0.81 2.79
N GLY A 49 -2.91 -1.09 1.86
CA GLY A 49 -3.97 -0.19 1.39
C GLY A 49 -4.36 -0.50 -0.07
N HIS A 50 -5.36 0.17 -0.62
CA HIS A 50 -6.17 1.22 -0.03
C HIS A 50 -7.43 0.65 0.65
N PHE A 51 -8.16 1.46 1.41
CA PHE A 51 -9.34 0.98 2.13
C PHE A 51 -10.53 0.67 1.21
N PHE A 52 -10.79 1.52 0.21
CA PHE A 52 -11.90 1.35 -0.73
C PHE A 52 -11.45 0.68 -2.04
N SER A 53 -12.37 -0.04 -2.69
CA SER A 53 -12.12 -0.61 -4.03
C SER A 53 -11.78 0.46 -5.06
N SER A 54 -12.49 1.59 -5.05
CA SER A 54 -12.28 2.70 -6.00
C SER A 54 -10.89 3.32 -5.88
N THR A 55 -10.38 3.52 -4.67
CA THR A 55 -9.03 4.06 -4.45
C THR A 55 -7.96 3.02 -4.71
N SER A 56 -8.20 1.76 -4.34
CA SER A 56 -7.30 0.64 -4.66
C SER A 56 -7.09 0.49 -6.17
N LEU A 57 -8.17 0.54 -6.95
CA LEU A 57 -8.12 0.45 -8.41
C LEU A 57 -7.44 1.66 -9.06
N ALA A 58 -7.64 2.86 -8.50
CA ALA A 58 -7.02 4.07 -9.03
C ALA A 58 -5.49 4.08 -8.80
N ALA A 59 -5.05 3.62 -7.63
CA ALA A 59 -3.63 3.55 -7.27
C ALA A 59 -2.90 2.34 -7.89
N SER A 60 -3.58 1.21 -8.09
CA SER A 60 -2.96 -0.04 -8.55
C SER A 60 -2.23 0.09 -9.89
N GLN A 61 -2.72 0.94 -10.81
CA GLN A 61 -2.07 1.19 -12.10
C GLN A 61 -0.66 1.77 -11.93
N ILE A 62 -0.48 2.64 -10.93
CA ILE A 62 0.82 3.26 -10.62
C ILE A 62 1.72 2.21 -9.96
N TYR A 63 1.24 1.53 -8.92
CA TYR A 63 2.02 0.50 -8.23
C TYR A 63 2.49 -0.61 -9.18
N LYS A 64 1.60 -1.08 -10.07
CA LYS A 64 1.93 -2.07 -11.11
C LYS A 64 3.02 -1.57 -12.05
N LYS A 65 2.95 -0.30 -12.50
CA LYS A 65 3.94 0.30 -13.40
C LYS A 65 5.34 0.34 -12.79
N TYR A 66 5.45 0.56 -11.48
CA TYR A 66 6.73 0.69 -10.77
C TYR A 66 7.15 -0.60 -10.06
N GLY A 67 6.39 -1.69 -10.18
CA GLY A 67 6.71 -2.96 -9.54
C GLY A 67 6.62 -2.94 -8.01
N LEU A 68 5.84 -2.04 -7.43
CA LEU A 68 5.62 -1.96 -5.99
C LEU A 68 4.40 -2.83 -5.60
N PRO A 69 4.54 -3.88 -4.77
CA PRO A 69 3.40 -4.66 -4.35
C PRO A 69 2.48 -3.84 -3.42
N ALA A 70 1.17 -4.02 -3.60
CA ALA A 70 0.13 -3.41 -2.76
C ALA A 70 -0.87 -4.49 -2.32
N ILE A 71 -1.25 -4.45 -1.04
CA ILE A 71 -2.18 -5.39 -0.41
C ILE A 71 -3.27 -4.59 0.28
N THR A 72 -4.52 -4.92 0.01
CA THR A 72 -5.68 -4.37 0.72
C THR A 72 -6.40 -5.48 1.49
N ALA A 73 -6.84 -5.16 2.71
CA ALA A 73 -7.58 -6.08 3.57
C ALA A 73 -9.11 -5.88 3.48
N SER A 74 -9.58 -4.86 2.75
CA SER A 74 -10.98 -4.40 2.78
C SER A 74 -11.62 -4.21 1.42
N ALA A 75 -10.86 -4.01 0.35
CA ALA A 75 -11.46 -3.88 -0.97
C ALA A 75 -12.01 -5.23 -1.47
N THR A 76 -13.25 -5.22 -1.95
CA THR A 76 -13.98 -6.44 -2.34
C THR A 76 -14.31 -6.51 -3.83
N ASP A 77 -13.92 -5.50 -4.62
CA ASP A 77 -14.16 -5.53 -6.07
C ASP A 77 -13.19 -6.52 -6.74
N PRO A 78 -13.68 -7.50 -7.52
CA PRO A 78 -12.83 -8.49 -8.18
C PRO A 78 -11.80 -7.88 -9.14
N MET A 79 -12.04 -6.67 -9.66
CA MET A 79 -11.09 -5.98 -10.53
C MET A 79 -9.78 -5.65 -9.82
N VAL A 80 -9.78 -5.57 -8.47
CA VAL A 80 -8.57 -5.30 -7.68
C VAL A 80 -7.51 -6.39 -7.90
N THR A 81 -7.93 -7.61 -8.19
CA THR A 81 -7.03 -8.75 -8.43
C THR A 81 -6.98 -9.21 -9.89
N GLN A 82 -8.02 -8.98 -10.69
CA GLN A 82 -8.16 -9.61 -12.00
C GLN A 82 -7.04 -9.29 -13.00
N SER A 83 -6.48 -8.07 -12.93
CA SER A 83 -5.45 -7.61 -13.87
C SER A 83 -4.03 -7.71 -13.32
N ASN A 84 -3.80 -8.48 -12.26
CA ASN A 84 -2.46 -8.69 -11.70
C ASN A 84 -1.75 -9.87 -12.39
N PRO A 85 -0.43 -9.75 -12.67
CA PRO A 85 0.35 -10.80 -13.31
C PRO A 85 0.52 -12.03 -12.40
#